data_AF-A0AAX4P600-F1
#
_entry.id   AF-A0AAX4P600-F1
#
_cell.length_a   1.000
_cell.length_b   1.000
_cell.length_c   1.000
_cell.angle_alpha   90.00
_cell.angle_beta   90.00
_cell.angle_gamma   90.00
#
_symmetry.space_group_name_H-M   'P 1'
#
loop_
_entity.id
_entity.type
_entity.pdbx_description
1 polymer ?
#
loop_
_entity_poly.entity_id
_entity_poly.type
_entity_poly.pdbx_seq_one_letter_code
_entity_poly.pdbx_strand_id
1 'polypeptide(L)'
;MHPPLVLHRNPHCRQEIIALQECHRDHSLSKFWGACNDAKTKLDACFRKQKDFKRKVNLAKARAEKERLQRKREEHKERQHGEHQDR
;
A
#
# COMPACT_ATOMS: atom_id res chain seq x y z
N MET A 1 -0.78 17.00 -6.11
CA MET A 1 0.39 16.51 -5.36
C MET A 1 0.49 14.99 -5.52
N HIS A 2 1.48 14.47 -6.26
CA HIS A 2 1.80 13.05 -6.28
C HIS A 2 2.76 12.75 -5.11
N PRO A 3 2.72 11.56 -4.47
CA PRO A 3 3.72 11.18 -3.49
C PRO A 3 5.13 11.15 -4.12
N PRO A 4 6.20 11.36 -3.33
CA PRO A 4 7.57 11.39 -3.84
C PRO A 4 7.87 10.12 -4.63
N LEU A 5 8.40 10.30 -5.85
CA LEU A 5 8.65 9.28 -6.86
C LEU A 5 9.87 8.43 -6.46
N VAL A 6 9.77 7.67 -5.37
CA VAL A 6 10.85 6.79 -4.95
C VAL A 6 10.80 5.53 -5.81
N LEU A 7 11.52 5.56 -6.93
CA LEU A 7 11.57 4.52 -7.97
C LEU A 7 11.81 3.11 -7.39
N HIS A 8 12.60 3.02 -6.32
CA HIS A 8 12.94 1.76 -5.67
C HIS A 8 11.73 1.02 -5.06
N ARG A 9 10.67 1.73 -4.63
CA ARG A 9 9.49 1.10 -3.98
C ARG A 9 8.42 0.64 -4.96
N ASN A 10 8.59 0.92 -6.26
CA ASN A 10 7.53 0.77 -7.26
C ASN A 10 8.07 0.16 -8.58
N PRO A 11 8.59 -1.09 -8.57
CA PRO A 11 9.16 -1.70 -9.77
C PRO A 11 8.16 -1.80 -10.93
N HIS A 12 6.86 -1.99 -10.62
CA HIS A 12 5.80 -2.09 -11.62
C HIS A 12 5.38 -0.77 -12.27
N CYS A 13 5.71 0.38 -11.67
CA CYS A 13 5.37 1.70 -12.23
C CYS A 13 6.62 2.42 -12.76
N ARG A 14 7.71 1.69 -13.00
CA ARG A 14 9.02 2.26 -13.38
C ARG A 14 8.94 2.98 -14.72
N GLN A 15 8.21 2.44 -15.69
CA GLN A 15 8.10 3.01 -17.03
C GLN A 15 7.37 4.37 -17.00
N GLU A 16 6.31 4.48 -16.21
CA GLU A 16 5.52 5.70 -16.03
C GLU A 16 6.30 6.78 -15.27
N ILE A 17 7.14 6.37 -14.30
CA ILE A 17 8.03 7.29 -13.59
C ILE A 17 9.10 7.85 -14.54
N ILE A 18 9.71 7.00 -15.38
CA ILE A 18 10.70 7.43 -16.36
C ILE A 18 10.07 8.41 -17.35
N ALA A 19 8.89 8.09 -17.90
CA ALA A 19 8.19 8.99 -18.82
C ALA A 19 7.85 10.35 -18.20
N LEU A 20 7.47 10.38 -16.92
CA LEU A 20 7.23 11.63 -16.20
C LEU A 20 8.53 12.41 -15.94
N GLN A 21 9.62 11.71 -15.62
CA GLN A 21 10.94 12.32 -15.42
C GLN A 21 11.50 12.93 -16.71
N GLU A 22 11.33 12.23 -17.84
CA GLU A 22 11.70 12.73 -19.18
C GLU A 22 10.88 13.99 -19.53
N CYS A 23 9.56 13.94 -19.33
CA CYS A 23 8.71 15.11 -19.56
C CYS A 23 9.13 16.31 -18.69
N HIS A 24 9.41 16.08 -17.40
CA HIS A 24 9.88 17.15 -16.50
C HIS A 24 11.28 17.68 -16.84
N ARG A 25 12.16 16.84 -17.41
CA ARG A 25 13.50 17.26 -17.86
C ARG A 25 13.39 18.17 -19.08
N ASP A 26 12.58 17.79 -20.05
CA ASP A 26 12.46 18.50 -21.32
C ASP A 26 11.60 19.78 -21.18
N HIS A 27 10.68 19.81 -20.20
CA HIS A 27 9.70 20.89 -19.98
C HIS A 27 9.85 21.52 -18.58
N SER A 28 11.08 21.87 -18.22
CA SER A 28 11.45 22.35 -16.87
C SER A 28 10.69 23.60 -16.39
N LEU A 29 10.27 24.48 -17.32
CA LEU A 29 9.44 25.68 -17.06
C LEU A 29 7.94 25.43 -17.34
N SER A 30 7.59 24.61 -18.32
CA SER A 30 6.21 24.31 -18.74
C SER A 30 5.51 23.22 -17.90
N LYS A 31 6.23 22.56 -16.99
CA LYS A 31 5.68 21.62 -15.99
C LYS A 31 4.54 22.19 -15.15
N PHE A 32 4.49 23.51 -14.96
CA PHE A 32 3.43 24.20 -14.21
C PHE A 32 2.16 24.48 -15.03
N TRP A 33 2.23 24.32 -16.36
CA TRP A 33 1.13 24.61 -17.29
C TRP A 33 0.39 23.36 -17.76
N GLY A 34 0.72 22.19 -17.20
CA GLY A 34 -0.02 20.94 -17.45
C GLY A 34 0.45 20.11 -18.66
N ALA A 35 1.57 20.48 -19.29
CA ALA A 35 2.13 19.73 -20.43
C ALA A 35 2.42 18.24 -20.12
N CYS A 36 2.68 17.90 -18.85
CA CYS A 36 2.96 16.53 -18.41
C CYS A 36 1.76 15.84 -17.71
N ASN A 37 0.53 16.37 -17.84
CA ASN A 37 -0.65 15.83 -17.15
C ASN A 37 -1.02 14.40 -17.57
N ASP A 38 -0.78 14.04 -18.83
CA ASP A 38 -1.07 12.68 -19.32
C ASP A 38 -0.13 11.64 -18.71
N ALA A 39 1.17 11.93 -18.69
CA ALA A 39 2.18 11.09 -18.04
C ALA A 39 1.88 10.97 -16.53
N LYS A 40 1.50 12.07 -15.89
CA LYS A 40 1.09 12.10 -14.49
C LYS A 40 -0.16 11.24 -14.24
N THR A 41 -1.16 11.30 -15.11
CA THR A 41 -2.42 10.54 -14.95
C THR A 41 -2.17 9.03 -15.05
N LYS A 42 -1.32 8.59 -15.99
CA LYS A 42 -0.90 7.18 -16.11
C LYS A 42 -0.18 6.70 -14.85
N LEU A 43 0.74 7.51 -14.35
CA LEU A 43 1.46 7.21 -13.11
C LEU A 43 0.51 7.10 -11.90
N ASP A 44 -0.40 8.06 -11.74
CA ASP A 44 -1.38 8.05 -10.66
C ASP A 44 -2.28 6.81 -10.72
N ALA A 45 -2.68 6.37 -11.92
CA ALA A 45 -3.42 5.14 -12.12
C ALA A 45 -2.61 3.91 -11.68
N CYS A 46 -1.31 3.86 -11.99
CA CYS A 46 -0.43 2.78 -11.54
C CYS A 46 -0.30 2.74 -10.01
N PHE A 47 -0.10 3.89 -9.36
CA PHE A 47 -0.04 3.97 -7.90
C PHE A 47 -1.35 3.63 -7.21
N ARG A 48 -2.50 3.97 -7.81
CA ARG A 48 -3.81 3.54 -7.30
C ARG A 48 -3.93 2.02 -7.29
N LYS A 49 -3.57 1.35 -8.39
CA LYS A 49 -3.56 -0.12 -8.47
C LYS A 49 -2.63 -0.73 -7.41
N GLN A 50 -1.44 -0.18 -7.23
CA GLN A 50 -0.49 -0.67 -6.23
C GLN A 50 -1.02 -0.47 -4.80
N LYS A 51 -1.64 0.67 -4.51
CA LYS A 51 -2.27 0.96 -3.22
C LYS A 51 -3.41 -0.02 -2.95
N ASP A 52 -4.24 -0.30 -3.94
CA ASP A 52 -5.34 -1.26 -3.81
C ASP A 52 -4.84 -2.69 -3.57
N PHE A 53 -3.79 -3.11 -4.27
CA PHE A 53 -3.15 -4.40 -4.02
C PHE A 53 -2.61 -4.50 -2.58
N LYS A 54 -1.84 -3.50 -2.13
CA LYS A 54 -1.33 -3.46 -0.76
C LYS A 54 -2.46 -3.46 0.27
N ARG A 55 -3.56 -2.73 0.00
CA ARG A 55 -4.74 -2.72 0.88
C ARG A 55 -5.34 -4.13 1.00
N LYS A 56 -5.50 -4.86 -0.10
CA LYS A 56 -6.02 -6.23 -0.09
C LYS A 56 -5.13 -7.18 0.70
N VAL A 57 -3.82 -7.13 0.48
CA VAL A 57 -2.85 -7.96 1.22
C VAL A 57 -2.86 -7.64 2.71
N ASN A 58 -2.85 -6.35 3.08
CA ASN A 58 -2.89 -5.94 4.49
C ASN A 58 -4.20 -6.33 5.16
N LEU A 59 -5.33 -6.25 4.45
CA LEU A 59 -6.62 -6.71 4.96
C LEU A 59 -6.62 -8.22 5.23
N ALA A 60 -6.08 -9.03 4.30
CA ALA A 60 -5.98 -10.47 4.49
C ALA A 60 -5.09 -10.82 5.69
N LYS A 61 -3.92 -10.17 5.82
CA LYS A 61 -3.03 -10.33 6.98
C LYS A 61 -3.70 -9.91 8.29
N ALA A 62 -4.41 -8.79 8.31
CA ALA A 62 -5.11 -8.31 9.49
C ALA A 62 -6.23 -9.27 9.93
N ARG A 63 -6.96 -9.88 8.98
CA ARG A 63 -7.97 -10.90 9.28
C ARG A 63 -7.35 -12.16 9.88
N ALA A 64 -6.32 -12.71 9.25
CA ALA A 64 -5.62 -13.88 9.76
C ALA A 64 -5.03 -13.65 11.16
N GLU A 65 -4.46 -12.46 11.39
CA GLU A 65 -3.93 -12.09 12.70
C GLU A 65 -5.04 -11.95 13.75
N LYS A 66 -6.17 -11.34 13.37
CA LYS A 66 -7.34 -11.22 14.26
C LYS A 66 -7.87 -12.58 14.70
N GLU A 67 -8.03 -13.52 13.76
CA GLU A 67 -8.47 -14.90 14.05
C GLU A 67 -7.48 -15.61 14.99
N ARG A 68 -6.17 -15.48 14.72
CA ARG A 68 -5.11 -16.04 15.57
C ARG A 68 -5.18 -15.50 17.00
N LEU A 69 -5.39 -14.20 17.16
CA LEU A 69 -5.49 -13.54 18.47
C LEU A 69 -6.78 -13.92 19.20
N GLN A 70 -7.90 -14.07 18.49
CA GLN A 70 -9.17 -14.51 19.06
C GLN A 70 -9.07 -15.92 19.63
N ARG A 71 -8.51 -16.87 18.85
CA ARG A 71 -8.32 -18.25 19.31
C ARG A 71 -7.44 -18.33 20.56
N LYS A 72 -6.30 -17.63 20.57
CA LYS A 72 -5.43 -17.54 21.75
C LYS A 72 -6.13 -16.97 22.98
N ARG A 73 -7.05 -16.01 22.78
CA ARG A 73 -7.82 -15.39 23.86
C ARG A 73 -8.85 -16.36 24.43
N GLU A 74 -9.49 -17.16 23.59
CA GLU A 74 -10.44 -18.20 23.99
C GLU A 74 -9.72 -19.32 24.76
N GLU A 75 -8.62 -19.86 24.22
CA GLU A 75 -7.77 -20.86 24.90
C GLU A 75 -7.29 -20.37 26.28
N HIS A 76 -6.93 -19.09 26.40
CA HIS A 76 -6.52 -18.50 27.68
C HIS A 76 -7.69 -18.42 28.67
N LYS A 77 -8.89 -18.03 28.20
CA LYS A 77 -10.08 -18.01 29.06
C LYS A 77 -10.43 -19.41 29.54
N GLU A 78 -10.42 -20.41 28.66
CA GLU A 78 -10.70 -21.80 29.01
C GLU A 78 -9.73 -22.34 30.05
N ARG A 79 -8.41 -22.10 29.88
CA ARG A 79 -7.40 -22.46 30.90
C ARG A 79 -7.68 -21.81 32.25
N GLN A 80 -7.96 -20.51 32.27
CA GLN A 80 -8.26 -19.79 33.51
C GLN A 80 -9.53 -20.30 34.19
N HIS A 81 -10.56 -20.66 33.41
CA HIS A 81 -11.79 -21.22 33.94
C HIS A 81 -11.58 -22.62 34.52
N GLY A 82 -10.80 -23.49 33.85
CA GLY A 82 -10.44 -24.81 34.37
C GLY A 82 -9.60 -24.73 35.66
N GLU A 83 -8.58 -23.87 35.70
CA GLU A 83 -7.73 -23.67 36.88
C GLU A 83 -8.50 -23.13 38.10
N HIS A 84 -9.55 -22.34 37.89
CA HIS A 84 -10.43 -21.88 38.96
C HIS A 84 -11.42 -22.96 39.42
N GLN A 85 -11.77 -23.92 38.58
CA GLN A 85 -12.74 -24.97 38.90
C GLN A 85 -12.11 -26.15 39.65
N ASP A 86 -10.79 -26.34 39.53
CA ASP A 86 -9.98 -27.36 40.22
C ASP A 86 -9.40 -26.92 41.59
N ARG A 87 -9.69 -25.69 42.05
CA ARG A 87 -9.25 -25.15 43.36
C ARG A 87 -10.41 -25.11 44.36
#